data_AF-Q5DI21-F1
#
_entry.id   AF-Q5DI21-F1
#
_cell.length_a   1.000
_cell.length_b   1.000
_cell.length_c   1.000
_cell.angle_alpha   90.00
_cell.angle_beta   90.00
_cell.angle_gamma   90.00
#
_symmetry.space_group_name_H-M   'P 1'
#
loop_
_entity.id
_entity.type
_entity.pdbx_description
1 polymer ?
#
loop_
_entity_poly.entity_id
_entity_poly.type
_entity_poly.pdbx_seq_one_letter_code
_entity_poly.pdbx_strand_id
1 'polypeptide(L)'
;MVHLAPAAECIHKVLPLNSKSGCVHIFLFTLLIYTCYHLSRKPLSIVKSVLHQNCSEEAHKKGKIIVPENETFCDWAPFDNQNYDSLFGTLDLIFLSLYAISMFFSGHVADKMDLRIYLCIGTLLSGMTQ
;
A
#
# COMPACT_ATOMS: atom_id res chain seq x y z
N MET A 1 -31.24 17.93 -26.07
CA MET A 1 -31.91 16.92 -25.21
C MET A 1 -30.93 15.77 -25.01
N VAL A 2 -30.09 15.86 -23.98
CA VAL A 2 -29.09 14.81 -23.65
C VAL A 2 -29.80 13.78 -22.79
N HIS A 3 -29.86 12.54 -23.29
CA HIS A 3 -30.45 11.40 -22.60
C HIS A 3 -29.66 11.16 -21.31
N LEU A 4 -30.27 11.48 -20.16
CA LEU A 4 -29.69 11.26 -18.85
C LEU A 4 -29.63 9.75 -18.61
N ALA A 5 -28.42 9.21 -18.44
CA ALA A 5 -28.21 7.78 -18.24
C ALA A 5 -28.90 7.28 -16.96
N PRO A 6 -29.47 6.06 -16.95
CA PRO A 6 -30.16 5.47 -15.79
C PRO A 6 -29.28 5.31 -14.53
N ALA A 7 -27.97 5.50 -14.66
CA ALA A 7 -27.03 5.56 -13.54
C ALA A 7 -27.24 6.80 -12.64
N ALA A 8 -27.68 7.93 -13.20
CA ALA A 8 -27.87 9.17 -12.46
C ALA A 8 -29.03 9.07 -11.44
N GLU A 9 -30.09 8.34 -11.77
CA GLU A 9 -31.21 8.11 -10.86
C GLU A 9 -30.85 7.17 -9.69
N CYS A 10 -29.97 6.20 -9.92
CA CYS A 10 -29.52 5.28 -8.88
C CYS A 10 -28.64 5.98 -7.82
N ILE A 11 -27.81 6.95 -8.26
CA ILE A 11 -26.93 7.73 -7.37
C ILE A 11 -27.73 8.63 -6.42
N HIS A 12 -28.83 9.22 -6.87
CA HIS A 12 -29.70 10.05 -6.02
C HIS A 12 -30.41 9.22 -4.94
N LYS A 13 -30.59 7.92 -5.17
CA LYS A 13 -31.25 7.00 -4.23
C LYS A 13 -30.32 6.45 -3.15
N VAL A 14 -29.03 6.30 -3.46
CA VAL A 14 -28.01 5.75 -2.53
C VAL A 14 -27.36 6.83 -1.66
N LEU A 15 -27.30 8.08 -2.13
CA LEU A 15 -26.72 9.21 -1.40
C LEU A 15 -27.78 10.28 -1.15
N PRO A 16 -28.55 10.21 -0.04
CA PRO A 16 -29.32 11.35 0.43
C PRO A 16 -28.32 12.39 0.94
N LEU A 17 -27.82 13.23 0.04
CA LEU A 17 -26.93 14.34 0.34
C LEU A 17 -27.76 15.44 1.05
N ASN A 18 -28.07 15.20 2.33
CA ASN A 18 -28.47 16.28 3.22
C ASN A 18 -27.26 17.22 3.38
N SER A 19 -27.39 18.40 2.80
CA SER A 19 -26.33 19.31 2.33
C SER A 19 -25.20 19.62 3.35
N LYS A 20 -25.47 19.57 4.67
CA LYS A 20 -24.45 19.84 5.71
C LYS A 20 -23.74 18.59 6.24
N SER A 21 -24.42 17.45 6.34
CA SER A 21 -23.83 16.23 6.90
C SER A 21 -23.01 15.46 5.85
N GLY A 22 -23.45 15.47 4.59
CA GLY A 22 -22.75 14.78 3.51
C GLY A 22 -21.34 15.33 3.23
N CYS A 23 -21.15 16.64 3.34
CA CYS A 23 -19.84 17.27 3.11
C CYS A 23 -18.81 16.85 4.17
N VAL A 24 -19.25 16.74 5.44
CA VAL A 24 -18.41 16.25 6.55
C VAL A 24 -18.02 14.79 6.35
N HIS A 25 -18.97 13.94 5.93
CA HIS A 25 -18.68 12.53 5.65
C HIS A 25 -17.68 12.39 4.50
N ILE A 26 -17.89 13.10 3.39
CA ILE A 26 -16.96 13.07 2.25
C ILE A 26 -15.56 13.52 2.68
N PHE A 27 -15.46 14.59 3.47
CA PHE A 27 -14.18 15.07 3.99
C PHE A 27 -13.48 14.05 4.89
N LEU A 28 -14.22 13.41 5.81
CA LEU A 28 -13.65 12.39 6.69
C LEU A 28 -13.22 11.15 5.92
N PHE A 29 -14.02 10.69 4.95
CA PHE A 29 -13.66 9.56 4.11
C PHE A 29 -12.43 9.85 3.26
N THR A 30 -12.35 11.01 2.59
CA THR A 30 -11.17 11.36 1.80
C THR A 30 -9.92 11.54 2.67
N LEU A 31 -10.06 12.13 3.87
CA LEU A 31 -8.96 12.27 4.82
C LEU A 31 -8.46 10.91 5.33
N LEU A 32 -9.37 9.99 5.62
CA LEU A 32 -9.04 8.65 6.10
C LEU A 32 -8.35 7.84 5.00
N ILE A 33 -8.88 7.84 3.77
CA ILE A 33 -8.26 7.19 2.61
C ILE A 33 -6.87 7.77 2.36
N TYR A 34 -6.73 9.09 2.40
CA TYR A 34 -5.45 9.76 2.22
C TYR A 34 -4.43 9.32 3.29
N THR A 35 -4.87 9.22 4.55
CA THR A 35 -4.01 8.76 5.65
C THR A 35 -3.60 7.30 5.47
N CYS A 36 -4.55 6.39 5.19
CA CYS A 36 -4.27 4.98 4.93
C CYS A 36 -3.31 4.79 3.75
N TYR A 37 -3.51 5.51 2.64
CA TYR A 37 -2.63 5.48 1.48
C TYR A 37 -1.21 5.98 1.79
N HIS A 38 -1.06 6.95 2.70
CA HIS A 38 0.25 7.43 3.15
C HIS A 38 0.90 6.48 4.18
N LEU A 39 0.12 5.76 4.99
CA LEU A 39 0.62 4.75 5.93
C LEU A 39 1.20 3.52 5.21
N SER A 40 0.57 3.06 4.13
CA SER A 40 1.02 1.90 3.34
C SER A 40 2.35 2.10 2.60
N ARG A 41 2.92 3.31 2.59
CA ARG A 41 4.23 3.60 1.97
C ARG A 41 5.45 3.35 2.87
N LYS A 42 5.25 3.10 4.16
CA LYS A 42 6.35 2.83 5.12
C LYS A 42 6.65 1.35 5.50
N PRO A 43 5.81 0.34 5.21
CA PRO A 43 6.06 -1.01 5.70
C PRO A 43 7.29 -1.65 5.06
N LEU A 44 7.66 -1.30 3.81
CA LEU A 44 8.87 -1.81 3.16
C LEU A 44 10.14 -1.50 3.95
N SER A 45 10.20 -0.36 4.64
CA SER A 45 11.35 -0.02 5.50
C SER A 45 11.35 -0.80 6.82
N ILE A 46 10.19 -1.21 7.33
CA ILE A 46 10.05 -1.96 8.59
C ILE A 46 10.35 -3.44 8.36
N VAL A 47 9.89 -4.01 7.24
CA VAL A 47 10.15 -5.42 6.94
C VAL A 47 11.63 -5.66 6.65
N LYS A 48 12.34 -4.67 6.06
CA LYS A 48 13.80 -4.76 5.82
C LYS A 48 14.58 -5.01 7.11
N SER A 49 14.24 -4.33 8.21
CA SER A 49 14.93 -4.51 9.50
C SER A 49 14.61 -5.83 10.21
N VAL A 50 13.50 -6.47 9.86
CA VAL A 50 13.13 -7.80 10.39
C VAL A 50 13.78 -8.92 9.57
N LEU A 51 14.04 -8.65 8.29
CA LEU A 51 14.52 -9.62 7.33
C LEU A 51 16.04 -9.76 7.35
N HIS A 52 16.74 -8.66 7.63
CA HIS A 52 18.18 -8.63 7.92
C HIS A 52 18.41 -7.75 9.15
N GLN A 53 18.70 -8.36 10.31
CA GLN A 53 18.86 -7.66 11.59
C GLN A 53 20.33 -7.66 12.00
N ASN A 54 20.76 -6.64 12.76
CA ASN A 54 22.11 -6.62 13.31
C ASN A 54 22.28 -7.73 14.37
N CYS A 55 22.63 -8.95 13.95
CA CYS A 55 22.83 -10.10 14.83
C CYS A 55 23.93 -9.88 15.88
N SER A 56 24.84 -8.93 15.63
CA SER A 56 25.85 -8.46 16.60
C SER A 56 25.24 -7.90 17.89
N GLU A 57 24.19 -7.09 17.77
CA GLU A 57 23.51 -6.45 18.88
C GLU A 57 22.65 -7.46 19.67
N GLU A 58 21.99 -8.38 18.95
CA GLU A 58 21.18 -9.46 19.54
C GLU A 58 22.02 -10.52 20.26
N ALA A 59 23.22 -10.85 19.75
CA ALA A 59 24.12 -11.78 20.41
C ALA A 59 24.68 -11.19 21.71
N HIS A 60 25.02 -9.90 21.73
CA HIS A 60 25.45 -9.19 22.94
C HIS A 60 24.35 -9.19 24.01
N LYS A 61 23.10 -8.98 23.61
CA LYS A 61 21.93 -9.01 24.50
C LYS A 61 21.62 -10.40 25.07
N LYS A 62 21.91 -11.47 24.30
CA LYS A 62 21.71 -12.87 24.71
C LYS A 62 22.95 -13.54 25.31
N GLY A 63 24.07 -12.82 25.42
CA GLY A 63 25.34 -13.36 25.94
C GLY A 63 25.94 -14.49 25.08
N LYS A 64 25.66 -14.52 23.77
CA LYS A 64 26.26 -15.50 22.85
C LYS A 64 27.54 -14.95 22.23
N ILE A 65 28.56 -15.80 22.11
CA ILE A 65 29.80 -15.49 21.38
C ILE A 65 29.52 -15.67 19.89
N ILE A 66 29.72 -14.63 19.10
CA ILE A 66 29.62 -14.72 17.64
C ILE A 66 30.87 -15.40 17.11
N VAL A 67 30.67 -16.56 16.49
CA VAL A 67 31.65 -17.26 15.66
C VAL A 67 31.29 -16.91 14.21
N PRO A 68 32.24 -16.68 13.28
CA PRO A 68 31.95 -16.31 11.90
C PRO A 68 31.04 -17.32 11.17
N GLU A 69 30.95 -18.56 11.62
CA GLU A 69 30.02 -19.56 11.08
C GLU A 69 28.54 -19.34 11.47
N ASN A 70 28.25 -18.54 12.51
CA ASN A 70 26.92 -18.29 13.08
C ASN A 70 26.50 -16.80 13.02
N GLU A 71 27.14 -16.01 12.16
CA GLU A 71 26.93 -14.56 12.08
C GLU A 71 25.53 -14.14 11.62
N THR A 72 24.80 -15.01 10.91
CA THR A 72 23.45 -14.76 10.37
C THR A 72 22.33 -15.52 11.09
N PHE A 73 22.56 -15.98 12.33
CA PHE A 73 21.60 -16.80 13.07
C PHE A 73 20.21 -16.16 13.28
N CYS A 74 20.14 -14.82 13.19
CA CYS A 74 18.95 -14.03 13.47
C CYS A 74 18.22 -13.55 12.20
N ASP A 75 18.77 -13.82 11.02
CA ASP A 75 18.21 -13.40 9.74
C ASP A 75 17.23 -14.43 9.18
N TRP A 76 16.35 -13.99 8.27
CA TRP A 76 15.34 -14.84 7.67
C TRP A 76 15.74 -15.25 6.26
N ALA A 77 15.86 -16.57 6.00
CA ALA A 77 16.17 -17.09 4.66
C ALA A 77 15.08 -16.69 3.65
N PRO A 78 15.40 -16.16 2.45
CA PRO A 78 16.70 -16.17 1.75
C PRO A 78 17.59 -14.92 1.94
N PHE A 79 17.35 -14.10 2.95
CA PHE A 79 18.10 -12.86 3.24
C PHE A 79 19.23 -13.06 4.26
N ASP A 80 19.56 -14.33 4.55
CA ASP A 80 20.63 -14.80 5.42
C ASP A 80 22.01 -14.84 4.73
N ASN A 81 22.06 -14.48 3.45
CA ASN A 81 23.27 -14.49 2.63
C ASN A 81 23.79 -13.07 2.40
N GLN A 82 25.10 -12.92 2.15
CA GLN A 82 25.75 -11.62 1.84
C GLN A 82 25.15 -10.88 0.62
N ASN A 83 24.30 -11.53 -0.18
CA ASN A 83 23.61 -10.95 -1.33
C ASN A 83 22.27 -10.27 -0.99
N TYR A 84 21.96 -10.05 0.29
CA TYR A 84 20.68 -9.46 0.73
C TYR A 84 20.38 -8.10 0.09
N ASP A 85 21.40 -7.26 -0.13
CA ASP A 85 21.25 -5.93 -0.75
C ASP A 85 20.67 -5.99 -2.17
N SER A 86 21.12 -6.96 -2.97
CA SER A 86 20.64 -7.17 -4.34
C SER A 86 19.18 -7.64 -4.36
N LEU A 87 18.81 -8.49 -3.39
CA LEU A 87 17.45 -9.01 -3.26
C LEU A 87 16.46 -7.92 -2.84
N PHE A 88 16.85 -7.06 -1.90
CA PHE A 88 16.07 -5.88 -1.53
C PHE A 88 15.91 -4.90 -2.71
N GLY A 89 16.99 -4.65 -3.45
CA GLY A 89 16.95 -3.81 -4.63
C GLY A 89 16.00 -4.36 -5.70
N THR A 90 16.00 -5.68 -5.91
CA THR A 90 15.11 -6.34 -6.88
C THR A 90 13.65 -6.24 -6.46
N LEU A 91 13.34 -6.42 -5.17
CA LEU A 91 12.00 -6.25 -4.63
C LEU A 91 11.48 -4.83 -4.81
N ASP A 92 12.29 -3.81 -4.50
CA ASP A 92 11.92 -2.42 -4.71
C ASP A 92 11.70 -2.10 -6.20
N LEU A 93 12.53 -2.67 -7.08
CA LEU A 93 12.37 -2.52 -8.54
C LEU A 93 11.08 -3.15 -9.07
N ILE A 94 10.76 -4.37 -8.63
CA ILE A 94 9.51 -5.06 -9.02
C ILE A 94 8.31 -4.27 -8.49
N PHE A 95 8.37 -3.80 -7.24
CA PHE A 95 7.32 -2.98 -6.66
C PHE A 95 7.10 -1.68 -7.45
N LEU A 96 8.18 -0.94 -7.75
CA LEU A 96 8.09 0.31 -8.49
C LEU A 96 7.63 0.11 -9.94
N SER A 97 8.08 -0.96 -10.59
CA SER A 97 7.67 -1.29 -11.96
C SER A 97 6.20 -1.68 -12.05
N LEU A 98 5.71 -2.52 -11.14
CA LEU A 98 4.29 -2.83 -11.04
C LEU A 98 3.46 -1.59 -10.75
N TYR A 99 3.91 -0.73 -9.83
CA TYR A 99 3.25 0.55 -9.57
C TYR A 99 3.16 1.44 -10.82
N ALA A 100 4.25 1.54 -11.59
CA ALA A 100 4.26 2.32 -12.83
C ALA A 100 3.28 1.75 -13.87
N ILE A 101 3.25 0.42 -14.04
CA ILE A 101 2.32 -0.27 -14.94
C ILE A 101 0.88 -0.01 -14.48
N SER A 102 0.57 -0.20 -13.19
CA SER A 102 -0.75 0.05 -12.63
C SER A 102 -1.19 1.50 -12.82
N MET A 103 -0.30 2.48 -12.62
CA MET A 103 -0.60 3.91 -12.83
C MET A 103 -0.91 4.23 -14.30
N PHE A 104 -0.25 3.57 -15.25
CA PHE A 104 -0.55 3.74 -16.68
C PHE A 104 -1.96 3.26 -17.03
N PHE A 105 -2.31 2.04 -16.62
CA PHE A 105 -3.66 1.50 -16.85
C PHE A 105 -4.73 2.28 -16.08
N SER A 106 -4.42 2.68 -14.85
CA SER A 106 -5.26 3.52 -13.99
C SER A 106 -5.65 4.83 -14.68
N GLY A 107 -4.68 5.54 -15.28
CA GLY A 107 -4.96 6.76 -16.03
C GLY A 107 -5.88 6.53 -17.22
N HIS A 108 -5.63 5.47 -18.00
CA HIS A 108 -6.47 5.14 -19.15
C HIS A 108 -7.92 4.83 -18.77
N VAL A 109 -8.13 4.13 -17.64
CA VAL A 109 -9.47 3.83 -17.13
C VAL A 109 -10.14 5.07 -16.53
N ALA A 110 -9.38 5.91 -15.82
CA ALA A 110 -9.88 7.15 -15.22
C ALA A 110 -10.40 8.14 -16.27
N ASP A 111 -9.79 8.20 -17.45
CA ASP A 111 -10.25 9.05 -18.56
C ASP A 111 -11.61 8.61 -19.15
N LYS A 112 -12.02 7.36 -18.91
CA LYS A 112 -13.25 6.77 -19.46
C LYS A 112 -14.38 6.64 -18.44
N MET A 113 -14.12 6.85 -17.15
CA MET A 113 -15.05 6.62 -16.06
C MET A 113 -15.33 7.91 -15.26
N ASP A 114 -16.51 7.99 -14.65
CA ASP A 114 -16.80 9.06 -13.71
C ASP A 114 -15.88 8.97 -12.47
N LEU A 115 -15.23 10.09 -12.13
CA LEU A 115 -14.23 10.19 -11.05
C LEU A 115 -14.74 9.68 -9.70
N ARG A 116 -16.04 9.80 -9.44
CA ARG A 116 -16.68 9.34 -8.19
C ARG A 116 -16.71 7.82 -8.10
N ILE A 117 -17.06 7.14 -9.18
CA ILE A 117 -17.13 5.67 -9.24
C ILE A 117 -15.71 5.10 -9.18
N TYR A 118 -14.79 5.74 -9.90
CA TYR A 118 -13.37 5.41 -9.89
C TYR A 118 -12.77 5.43 -8.46
N LEU A 119 -13.06 6.48 -7.68
CA LEU A 119 -12.59 6.60 -6.30
C LEU A 119 -13.23 5.58 -5.34
N CYS A 120 -14.54 5.31 -5.48
CA CYS A 120 -15.23 4.31 -4.66
C CYS A 120 -14.66 2.91 -4.87
N ILE A 121 -14.43 2.51 -6.12
CA ILE A 121 -13.87 1.20 -6.47
C ILE A 121 -12.44 1.08 -5.92
N GLY A 122 -11.60 2.11 -6.09
CA GLY A 122 -10.24 2.12 -5.55
C GLY A 122 -10.19 2.00 -4.01
N THR A 123 -11.15 2.61 -3.32
CA THR A 123 -11.27 2.52 -1.86
C THR A 123 -11.71 1.13 -1.40
N LEU A 124 -12.66 0.51 -2.10
CA LEU A 124 -13.12 -0.86 -1.79
C LEU A 124 -12.01 -1.90 -2.02
N LEU A 125 -11.32 -1.81 -3.15
CA LEU A 125 -10.20 -2.70 -3.48
C LEU A 125 -9.07 -2.60 -2.45
N SER A 126 -8.74 -1.39 -1.99
CA SER A 126 -7.70 -1.19 -0.97
C SER A 126 -8.03 -1.91 0.35
N GLY A 127 -9.31 -1.97 0.73
CA GLY A 127 -9.77 -2.68 1.92
C GLY A 127 -9.81 -4.20 1.78
N MET A 128 -9.82 -4.74 0.55
CA MET A 128 -9.75 -6.19 0.32
C MET A 128 -8.32 -6.73 0.38
N THR A 129 -7.33 -5.89 0.14
CA THR A 129 -5.91 -6.25 0.13
C THR A 129 -5.21 -6.06 1.49
N GLN A 130 -5.92 -5.57 2.50
CA GLN A 130 -5.41 -5.30 3.85
C GLN A 130 -5.95 -6.33 4.84
#